data_AF-A0A7C6Y2N9-F1
#
_entry.id   AF-A0A7C6Y2N9-F1
#
_cell.length_a   1.000
_cell.length_b   1.000
_cell.length_c   1.000
_cell.angle_alpha   90.00
_cell.angle_beta   90.00
_cell.angle_gamma   90.00
#
_symmetry.space_group_name_H-M   'P 1'
#
loop_
_entity.id
_entity.type
_entity.pdbx_description
1 polymer ?
#
loop_
_entity_poly.entity_id
_entity_poly.type
_entity_poly.pdbx_seq_one_letter_code
_entity_poly.pdbx_strand_id
1 'polypeptide(L)' 'MDHMFCFQCEQTARGTGCTGKAGVCGKKEDTAFLQDELTGALIGLA' A
#
# COMPACT_ATOMS: atom_id res chain seq x y z
N MET A 1 10.49 -1.71 -11.67
CA MET A 1 10.11 -1.90 -10.26
C MET A 1 8.84 -1.12 -10.03
N ASP A 2 7.77 -1.77 -9.55
CA ASP A 2 6.61 -1.05 -9.03
C ASP A 2 7.01 -0.28 -7.76
N HIS A 3 6.42 0.90 -7.59
CA HIS A 3 6.77 1.86 -6.55
C HIS A 3 6.09 1.56 -5.21
N MET A 4 5.03 0.76 -5.19
CA MET A 4 4.34 0.21 -4.01
C MET A 4 3.43 -0.93 -4.46
N PHE A 5 2.72 -1.58 -3.55
CA PHE A 5 1.54 -2.40 -3.88
C PHE A 5 0.48 -2.27 -2.79
N CYS A 6 -0.73 -1.81 -3.15
CA CYS A 6 -1.84 -1.68 -2.20
C CYS A 6 -3.19 -1.97 -2.87
N PHE A 7 -3.92 -2.95 -2.33
CA PHE A 7 -5.22 -3.42 -2.84
C PHE A 7 -6.36 -3.42 -1.79
N GLN A 8 -6.19 -2.70 -0.68
CA GLN A 8 -7.05 -2.86 0.50
C GLN A 8 -8.45 -2.23 0.38
N CYS A 9 -8.64 -1.24 -0.47
CA CYS A 9 -9.92 -0.54 -0.64
C CYS A 9 -10.56 -0.90 -1.98
N GLU A 10 -11.87 -0.70 -2.08
CA GLU A 10 -12.63 -0.96 -3.31
C GLU A 10 -12.13 -0.10 -4.49
N GLN A 11 -11.72 1.14 -4.20
CA GLN A 11 -11.33 2.14 -5.20
C GLN A 11 -9.91 1.99 -5.74
N THR A 12 -9.31 0.80 -5.69
CA THR A 12 -7.93 0.60 -6.17
C THR A 12 -7.79 0.88 -7.66
N ALA A 13 -6.57 1.23 -8.11
CA ALA A 13 -6.34 1.51 -9.51
C ALA A 13 -6.72 0.29 -10.37
N ARG A 14 -7.58 0.52 -11.37
CA ARG A 14 -8.12 -0.50 -12.28
C ARG A 14 -8.87 -1.65 -11.59
N GLY A 15 -9.29 -1.47 -10.33
CA GLY A 15 -9.94 -2.52 -9.54
C GLY A 15 -9.04 -3.71 -9.21
N THR A 16 -7.71 -3.56 -9.28
CA THR A 16 -6.75 -4.64 -9.01
C THR A 16 -5.77 -4.27 -7.92
N GLY A 17 -5.15 -3.10 -8.00
CA GLY A 17 -4.12 -2.67 -7.05
C GLY A 17 -3.44 -1.39 -7.48
N CYS A 18 -3.09 -0.55 -6.52
CA CYS A 18 -2.30 0.64 -6.77
C CYS A 18 -0.80 0.27 -6.74
N THR A 19 -0.07 0.54 -7.84
CA THR A 19 1.37 0.21 -7.96
C THR A 19 2.29 1.38 -8.34
N GLY A 20 1.72 2.57 -8.54
CA GLY A 20 2.45 3.80 -8.87
C GLY A 20 2.92 4.59 -7.64
N LYS A 21 3.30 5.86 -7.84
CA LYS A 21 3.80 6.75 -6.77
C LYS A 21 2.75 7.17 -5.73
N ALA A 22 1.48 6.96 -6.04
CA ALA A 22 0.36 7.22 -5.14
C ALA A 22 -0.83 6.30 -5.47
N GLY A 23 -1.63 5.99 -4.46
CA GLY A 23 -2.89 5.30 -4.59
C GLY A 23 -4.02 6.24 -5.00
N VAL A 24 -5.13 5.68 -5.47
CA VAL A 24 -6.34 6.46 -5.83
C VAL A 24 -6.84 7.29 -4.65
N CYS A 25 -6.68 6.80 -3.42
CA CYS A 25 -7.01 7.53 -2.19
C CYS A 25 -6.00 8.63 -1.79
N GLY A 26 -4.94 8.84 -2.56
CA GLY A 26 -3.88 9.81 -2.26
C GLY A 26 -2.75 9.29 -1.38
N LYS A 27 -2.78 8.02 -0.95
CA LYS A 27 -1.67 7.39 -0.20
C LYS A 27 -0.41 7.38 -1.05
N LYS A 28 0.64 8.09 -0.63
CA LYS A 28 1.95 8.11 -1.30
C LYS A 28 2.70 6.78 -1.11
N GLU A 29 3.63 6.48 -2.01
CA GLU A 29 4.45 5.26 -1.97
C GLU A 29 5.22 5.09 -0.65
N ASP A 30 5.82 6.17 -0.12
CA ASP A 30 6.55 6.18 1.14
C ASP A 30 5.65 5.79 2.33
N THR A 31 4.42 6.32 2.33
CA THR A 31 3.40 6.03 3.34
C THR A 31 2.90 4.60 3.21
N ALA A 32 2.78 4.07 1.98
CA ALA A 32 2.43 2.67 1.75
C ALA A 32 3.49 1.74 2.35
N PHE A 33 4.77 1.99 2.08
CA PHE A 33 5.86 1.18 2.64
C PHE A 33 5.93 1.24 4.17
N LEU A 34 5.75 2.42 4.77
CA LEU A 34 5.70 2.52 6.23
C LEU A 34 4.52 1.76 6.84
N GLN A 35 3.38 1.69 6.15
CA GLN A 35 2.25 0.86 6.58
C GLN A 35 2.56 -0.63 6.45
N ASP A 36 3.23 -1.05 5.38
CA ASP A 36 3.66 -2.44 5.19
C ASP A 36 4.63 -2.88 6.30
N GLU A 37 5.64 -2.06 6.62
CA GLU A 37 6.58 -2.28 7.73
C GLU A 37 5.88 -2.33 9.09
N LEU A 38 4.94 -1.40 9.36
CA LEU A 38 4.15 -1.40 10.59
C LEU A 38 3.33 -2.70 10.71
N THR A 39 2.66 -3.13 9.64
CA THR A 39 1.91 -4.39 9.64
C THR A 39 2.83 -5.59 9.85
N GLY A 40 4.02 -5.62 9.23
CA GLY A 40 5.03 -6.65 9.47
C GLY A 40 5.49 -6.71 10.92
N ALA A 41 5.75 -5.56 11.54
CA ALA A 41 6.12 -5.47 12.96
C ALA A 41 5.00 -5.95 13.89
N LEU A 42 3.73 -5.63 13.58
CA LEU A 42 2.57 -6.11 14.34
C LEU A 42 2.39 -7.63 14.24
N ILE A 43 2.69 -8.22 13.08
CA ILE A 43 2.71 -9.69 12.93
C ILE A 43 3.82 -10.29 13.78
N GLY A 44 5.03 -9.71 13.78
CA GLY A 44 6.15 -10.19 14.58
C GLY A 44 5.95 -10.04 16.10
N LEU A 45 5.06 -9.14 16.52
CA LEU A 45 4.68 -8.95 17.92
C LEU A 45 3.66 -10.00 18.41
N ALA A 46 2.85 -10.56 17.50
CA ALA A 46 1.78 -11.52 17.80
C ALA A 46 2.31 -12.96 17.89
#